data_AF-A0A9X2TLR7-F1
#
_entry.id   AF-A0A9X2TLR7-F1
#
_cell.length_a   1.000
_cell.length_b   1.000
_cell.length_c   1.000
_cell.angle_alpha   90.00
_cell.angle_beta   90.00
_cell.angle_gamma   90.00
#
_symmetry.space_group_name_H-M   'P 1'
#
loop_
_entity.id
_entity.type
_entity.pdbx_description
1 polymer ?
#
loop_
_entity_poly.entity_id
_entity_poly.type
_entity_poly.pdbx_seq_one_letter_code
_entity_poly.pdbx_strand_id
1 'polypeptide(L)'
;MDELSRSSADLWNEICTWYWRWVDRQDHWTSKGQMQKWCVNGHDDFQAHSAQAVNDQFYDAINSWHKNNRKGNPPRNRSKRWNKICWKKSAIKMRDDGVLRLSCGRGNDPVLIDWPVDKKPVYAEIGWAGDGYEIRATYEVETEDRTTGDEIAGIDLGEKHLAAAATEDDSFLLNGGELRALRKYQNQTKAKLQRKISRKERGSKRWKRLVRTKNKQLNHLDNKITDLL
;
A
#
# COMPACT_ATOMS: atom_id res chain seq x y z
N MET A 1 5.18 -13.70 12.61
CA MET A 1 4.74 -12.54 11.80
C MET A 1 4.86 -11.22 12.55
N ASP A 2 4.31 -11.10 13.75
CA ASP A 2 4.45 -9.87 14.57
C ASP A 2 5.90 -9.43 14.74
N GLU A 3 6.79 -10.35 15.10
CA GLU A 3 8.21 -10.05 15.28
C GLU A 3 8.86 -9.49 14.00
N LEU A 4 8.66 -10.15 12.86
CA LEU A 4 9.14 -9.67 11.56
C LEU A 4 8.55 -8.30 11.18
N SER A 5 7.27 -8.04 11.48
CA SER A 5 6.62 -6.76 11.17
C SER A 5 7.12 -5.63 12.07
N ARG A 6 7.48 -5.93 13.34
CA ARG A 6 8.13 -4.98 14.26
C ARG A 6 9.55 -4.69 13.82
N SER A 7 10.34 -5.72 13.54
CA SER A 7 11.71 -5.59 13.05
C SER A 7 11.78 -4.72 11.77
N SER A 8 10.87 -4.96 10.82
CA SER A 8 10.71 -4.10 9.63
C SER A 8 10.33 -2.65 9.96
N ALA A 9 9.58 -2.41 11.04
CA ALA A 9 9.20 -1.09 11.49
C ALA A 9 10.36 -0.37 12.21
N ASP A 10 11.16 -1.11 12.96
CA ASP A 10 12.33 -0.59 13.66
C ASP A 10 13.38 -0.11 12.64
N LEU A 11 13.66 -0.92 11.60
CA LEU A 11 14.53 -0.50 10.49
C LEU A 11 13.97 0.75 9.77
N TRP A 12 12.66 0.83 9.54
CA TRP A 12 12.04 2.04 8.97
C TRP A 12 12.25 3.26 9.87
N ASN A 13 12.04 3.11 11.18
CA ASN A 13 12.17 4.19 12.16
C ASN A 13 13.63 4.67 12.24
N GLU A 14 14.58 3.75 12.16
CA GLU A 14 16.01 4.02 12.13
C GLU A 14 16.40 4.81 10.88
N ILE A 15 16.01 4.35 9.69
CA ILE A 15 16.24 5.05 8.42
C ILE A 15 15.65 6.46 8.48
N CYS A 16 14.39 6.60 8.91
CA CYS A 16 13.76 7.91 9.09
C CYS A 16 14.55 8.80 10.04
N THR A 17 15.00 8.26 11.17
CA THR A 17 15.73 9.02 12.19
C THR A 17 17.05 9.52 11.65
N TRP A 18 17.86 8.66 11.04
CA TRP A 18 19.17 9.02 10.51
C TRP A 18 19.08 9.93 9.30
N TYR A 19 18.15 9.68 8.37
CA TYR A 19 17.93 10.56 7.22
C TYR A 19 17.69 12.00 7.66
N TRP A 20 16.71 12.21 8.55
CA TRP A 20 16.37 13.56 9.01
C TRP A 20 17.46 14.17 9.89
N ARG A 21 18.15 13.38 10.73
CA ARG A 21 19.32 13.88 11.47
C ARG A 21 20.41 14.40 10.54
N TRP A 22 20.65 13.72 9.41
CA TRP A 22 21.65 14.14 8.44
C TRP A 22 21.27 15.43 7.74
N VAL A 23 20.01 15.53 7.30
CA VAL A 23 19.46 16.74 6.69
C VAL A 23 19.54 17.91 7.67
N ASP A 24 19.10 17.71 8.92
CA ASP A 24 19.06 18.77 9.93
C ASP A 24 20.47 19.22 10.38
N ARG A 25 21.47 18.33 10.36
CA ARG A 25 22.83 18.63 10.88
C ARG A 25 23.84 19.02 9.81
N GLN A 26 23.69 18.53 8.59
CA GLN A 26 24.71 18.65 7.53
C GLN A 26 24.16 19.35 6.29
N ASP A 27 22.88 19.74 6.31
CA ASP A 27 22.16 20.31 5.17
C ASP A 27 22.32 19.47 3.88
N HIS A 28 22.34 18.14 4.06
CA HIS A 28 22.64 17.19 3.00
C HIS A 28 21.60 16.08 2.95
N TRP A 29 21.12 15.79 1.74
CA TRP A 29 20.17 14.71 1.46
C TRP A 29 20.92 13.42 1.19
N THR A 30 20.82 12.46 2.09
CA THR A 30 21.51 11.16 1.93
C THR A 30 20.91 10.36 0.78
N SER A 31 21.77 9.77 -0.03
CA SER A 31 21.38 8.86 -1.11
C SER A 31 20.95 7.49 -0.57
N LYS A 32 20.14 6.79 -1.36
CA LYS A 32 19.69 5.42 -1.08
C LYS A 32 20.83 4.46 -0.77
N GLY A 33 21.94 4.55 -1.51
CA GLY A 33 23.11 3.70 -1.32
C GLY A 33 23.85 3.98 -0.02
N GLN A 34 23.94 5.26 0.40
CA GLN A 34 24.55 5.63 1.69
C GLN A 34 23.71 5.08 2.85
N MET A 35 22.39 5.26 2.80
CA MET A 35 21.49 4.77 3.85
C MET A 35 21.47 3.25 3.91
N GLN A 36 21.57 2.57 2.77
CA GLN A 36 21.68 1.13 2.72
C GLN A 36 22.95 0.63 3.42
N LYS A 37 24.10 1.27 3.18
CA LYS A 37 25.35 0.92 3.87
C LYS A 37 25.28 1.18 5.37
N TRP A 38 24.53 2.20 5.79
CA TRP A 38 24.51 2.66 7.19
C TRP A 38 23.50 1.90 8.07
N CYS A 39 22.27 1.72 7.61
CA CYS A 39 21.18 1.14 8.42
C CYS A 39 20.80 -0.29 8.00
N VAL A 40 21.10 -0.70 6.77
CA VAL A 40 20.58 -1.96 6.20
C VAL A 40 21.63 -3.07 6.25
N ASN A 41 22.89 -2.75 5.99
CA ASN A 41 23.98 -3.70 6.08
C ASN A 41 24.25 -4.05 7.56
N GLY A 42 24.14 -5.32 7.93
CA GLY A 42 24.33 -5.79 9.32
C GLY A 42 23.05 -5.87 10.15
N HIS A 43 21.88 -5.68 9.53
CA HIS A 43 20.60 -5.95 10.18
C HIS A 43 20.33 -7.47 10.17
N ASP A 44 20.79 -8.17 11.20
CA ASP A 44 20.85 -9.65 11.25
C ASP A 44 19.48 -10.32 11.49
N ASP A 45 18.52 -9.59 12.08
CA ASP A 45 17.19 -10.12 12.41
C ASP A 45 16.30 -10.38 11.17
N PHE A 46 16.79 -10.08 9.97
CA PHE A 46 15.95 -9.99 8.78
C PHE A 46 16.70 -10.38 7.50
N GLN A 47 15.99 -10.94 6.51
CA GLN A 47 16.59 -11.21 5.21
C GLN A 47 17.13 -9.91 4.59
N ALA A 48 18.38 -9.90 4.12
CA ALA A 48 19.00 -8.75 3.45
C ALA A 48 18.12 -8.16 2.32
N HIS A 49 17.44 -8.98 1.53
CA HIS A 49 16.54 -8.50 0.47
C HIS A 49 15.29 -7.80 1.01
N SER A 50 14.73 -8.27 2.11
CA SER A 50 13.59 -7.62 2.75
C SER A 50 14.04 -6.33 3.45
N ALA A 51 15.23 -6.30 4.07
CA ALA A 51 15.81 -5.10 4.66
C ALA A 51 16.05 -4.00 3.59
N GLN A 52 16.60 -4.40 2.45
CA GLN A 52 16.72 -3.54 1.27
C GLN A 52 15.36 -3.02 0.80
N ALA A 53 14.32 -3.85 0.82
CA ALA A 53 12.98 -3.42 0.43
C ALA A 53 12.39 -2.37 1.40
N VAL A 54 12.73 -2.40 2.70
CA VAL A 54 12.34 -1.34 3.64
C VAL A 54 13.01 -0.01 3.28
N ASN A 55 14.30 -0.04 2.91
CA ASN A 55 14.99 1.14 2.41
C ASN A 55 14.39 1.66 1.10
N ASP A 56 14.04 0.75 0.17
CA ASP A 56 13.33 1.10 -1.06
C ASP A 56 12.02 1.84 -0.75
N GLN A 57 11.20 1.32 0.17
CA GLN A 57 9.94 1.96 0.57
C GLN A 57 10.15 3.40 1.08
N PHE A 58 11.20 3.62 1.89
CA PHE A 58 11.48 4.96 2.43
C PHE A 58 11.89 5.92 1.31
N TYR A 59 12.77 5.49 0.42
CA TYR A 59 13.24 6.32 -0.69
C TYR A 59 12.16 6.55 -1.75
N ASP A 60 11.26 5.61 -1.99
CA ASP A 60 10.11 5.83 -2.87
C ASP A 60 9.20 6.93 -2.31
N ALA A 61 8.94 6.92 -1.00
CA ALA A 61 8.15 7.95 -0.33
C ALA A 61 8.86 9.33 -0.32
N ILE A 62 10.17 9.37 -0.03
CA ILE A 62 10.97 10.60 -0.08
C ILE A 62 11.06 11.16 -1.50
N ASN A 63 11.37 10.33 -2.49
CA ASN A 63 11.49 10.75 -3.88
C ASN A 63 10.16 11.25 -4.43
N SER A 64 9.04 10.61 -4.07
CA SER A 64 7.70 11.10 -4.39
C SER A 64 7.46 12.51 -3.82
N TRP A 65 7.81 12.73 -2.55
CA TRP A 65 7.71 14.05 -1.92
C TRP A 65 8.61 15.09 -2.61
N HIS A 66 9.84 14.74 -2.98
CA HIS A 66 10.73 15.61 -3.74
C HIS A 66 10.15 15.97 -5.12
N LYS A 67 9.66 14.98 -5.87
CA LYS A 67 9.03 15.17 -7.19
C LYS A 67 7.78 16.06 -7.11
N ASN A 68 7.04 15.98 -6.00
CA ASN A 68 5.88 16.84 -5.75
C ASN A 68 6.25 18.22 -5.17
N ASN A 69 7.43 18.75 -5.50
CA ASN A 69 7.93 20.05 -5.01
C ASN A 69 7.86 20.18 -3.48
N ARG A 70 8.08 19.08 -2.76
CA ARG A 70 8.05 19.02 -1.29
C ARG A 70 6.72 19.44 -0.67
N LYS A 71 5.62 19.35 -1.42
CA LYS A 71 4.27 19.59 -0.91
C LYS A 71 3.75 18.36 -0.16
N GLY A 72 3.09 18.62 0.97
CA GLY A 72 2.55 17.58 1.86
C GLY A 72 3.54 17.14 2.94
N ASN A 73 3.21 16.03 3.60
CA ASN A 73 3.99 15.52 4.73
C ASN A 73 5.00 14.47 4.25
N PRO A 74 6.32 14.68 4.45
CA PRO A 74 7.30 13.66 4.13
C PRO A 74 7.28 12.52 5.14
N PRO A 75 7.91 11.36 4.85
CA PRO A 75 8.07 10.27 5.80
C PRO A 75 8.95 10.70 6.99
N ARG A 76 8.31 11.24 8.03
CA ARG A 76 8.92 11.67 9.30
C ARG A 76 8.51 10.81 10.49
N ASN A 77 7.68 9.79 10.27
CA ASN A 77 7.24 8.92 11.35
C ASN A 77 8.39 8.02 11.81
N ARG A 78 8.86 8.27 13.04
CA ARG A 78 9.93 7.52 13.72
C ARG A 78 9.41 6.57 14.80
N SER A 79 8.09 6.39 14.90
CA SER A 79 7.43 5.53 15.91
C SER A 79 6.44 4.57 15.26
N LYS A 80 6.77 4.12 14.05
CA LYS A 80 6.01 3.08 13.34
C LYS A 80 6.11 1.80 14.16
N ARG A 81 4.97 1.29 14.63
CA ARG A 81 4.91 0.03 15.40
C ARG A 81 4.92 -1.21 14.51
N TRP A 82 4.34 -1.08 13.32
CA TRP A 82 4.17 -2.17 12.37
C TRP A 82 4.51 -1.66 10.98
N ASN A 83 5.32 -2.42 10.25
CA ASN A 83 5.61 -2.16 8.85
C ASN A 83 5.32 -3.40 8.01
N LYS A 84 5.08 -3.17 6.72
CA LYS A 84 4.91 -4.25 5.75
C LYS A 84 6.27 -4.87 5.44
N ILE A 85 6.28 -6.20 5.38
CA ILE A 85 7.43 -6.98 4.96
C ILE A 85 7.29 -7.23 3.47
N CYS A 86 8.39 -7.11 2.74
CA CYS A 86 8.39 -7.25 1.29
C CYS A 86 9.41 -8.29 0.84
N TRP A 87 9.03 -9.09 -0.13
CA TRP A 87 9.85 -10.11 -0.77
C TRP A 87 9.95 -9.84 -2.27
N LYS A 88 11.17 -9.76 -2.77
CA LYS A 88 11.48 -9.67 -4.21
C LYS A 88 11.51 -11.07 -4.83
N LYS A 89 11.42 -11.15 -6.17
CA LYS A 89 11.42 -12.38 -6.98
C LYS A 89 12.43 -13.46 -6.56
N SER A 90 13.64 -13.07 -6.11
CA SER A 90 14.70 -14.00 -5.65
C SER A 90 14.42 -14.66 -4.30
N ALA A 91 13.63 -14.00 -3.43
CA ALA A 91 13.28 -14.46 -2.10
C ALA A 91 11.99 -15.30 -2.06
N ILE A 92 11.29 -15.40 -3.18
CA ILE A 92 10.03 -16.11 -3.35
C ILE A 92 10.29 -17.44 -4.07
N LYS A 93 9.81 -18.55 -3.52
CA LYS A 93 9.80 -19.86 -4.20
C LYS A 93 8.41 -20.45 -4.15
N MET A 94 7.93 -20.93 -5.30
CA MET A 94 6.77 -21.82 -5.34
C MET A 94 7.27 -23.25 -5.16
N ARG A 95 6.66 -24.00 -4.26
CA ARG A 95 6.90 -25.43 -4.10
C ARG A 95 5.89 -26.22 -4.94
N ASP A 96 6.24 -27.46 -5.27
CA ASP A 96 5.39 -28.34 -6.09
C ASP A 96 4.09 -28.77 -5.37
N ASP A 97 4.03 -28.61 -4.04
CA ASP A 97 2.87 -28.88 -3.20
C ASP A 97 1.90 -27.69 -3.07
N GLY A 98 2.05 -26.64 -3.87
CA GLY A 98 1.20 -25.44 -3.84
C GLY A 98 1.52 -24.47 -2.71
N VAL A 99 2.62 -24.67 -1.98
CA VAL A 99 3.03 -23.78 -0.88
C VAL A 99 3.97 -22.68 -1.39
N LEU A 100 3.62 -21.42 -1.12
CA LEU A 100 4.49 -20.28 -1.33
C LEU A 100 5.48 -20.15 -0.17
N ARG A 101 6.76 -20.33 -0.48
CA ARG A 101 7.88 -20.18 0.47
C ARG A 101 8.53 -18.82 0.32
N LEU A 102 8.46 -18.02 1.38
CA LEU A 102 9.09 -16.71 1.49
C LEU A 102 10.31 -16.79 2.41
N SER A 103 11.48 -16.44 1.90
CA SER A 103 12.75 -16.52 2.65
C SER A 103 12.83 -15.47 3.77
N CYS A 104 13.35 -15.84 4.94
CA CYS A 104 13.55 -14.92 6.06
C CYS A 104 15.03 -14.71 6.42
N GLY A 105 15.95 -15.10 5.53
CA GLY A 105 17.39 -15.01 5.79
C GLY A 105 17.97 -16.35 6.23
N ARG A 106 19.30 -16.42 6.37
CA ARG A 106 20.00 -17.65 6.78
C ARG A 106 19.79 -17.87 8.27
N GLY A 107 19.37 -19.07 8.67
CA GLY A 107 19.13 -19.42 10.07
C GLY A 107 17.72 -19.10 10.58
N ASN A 108 16.91 -18.36 9.81
CA ASN A 108 15.53 -18.06 10.14
C ASN A 108 14.56 -18.98 9.39
N ASP A 109 13.48 -19.37 10.06
CA ASP A 109 12.42 -20.14 9.43
C ASP A 109 11.71 -19.33 8.34
N PRO A 110 11.49 -19.91 7.14
CA PRO A 110 10.76 -19.23 6.08
C PRO A 110 9.28 -19.09 6.44
N VAL A 111 8.62 -18.07 5.89
CA VAL A 111 7.16 -17.99 5.94
C VAL A 111 6.60 -18.92 4.85
N LEU A 112 5.77 -19.87 5.26
CA LEU A 112 5.09 -20.83 4.38
C LEU A 112 3.60 -20.50 4.36
N ILE A 113 3.04 -20.42 3.15
CA ILE A 113 1.63 -20.05 2.94
C ILE A 113 1.05 -21.00 1.89
N ASP A 114 -0.03 -21.67 2.24
CA ASP A 114 -0.83 -22.44 1.27
C ASP A 114 -1.37 -21.45 0.24
N TRP A 115 -0.90 -21.58 -1.00
CA TRP A 115 -1.07 -20.53 -1.99
C TRP A 115 -2.14 -20.94 -3.01
N PRO A 116 -3.21 -20.15 -3.18
CA PRO A 116 -4.35 -20.56 -4.00
C PRO A 116 -4.12 -20.39 -5.51
N VAL A 117 -2.90 -20.03 -5.94
CA VAL A 117 -2.60 -19.71 -7.34
C VAL A 117 -1.39 -20.51 -7.80
N ASP A 118 -1.53 -21.27 -8.89
CA ASP A 118 -0.44 -22.06 -9.48
C ASP A 118 0.55 -21.21 -10.30
N LYS A 119 0.80 -19.98 -9.87
CA LYS A 119 1.74 -19.05 -10.50
C LYS A 119 2.61 -18.42 -9.43
N LYS A 120 3.92 -18.39 -9.68
CA LYS A 120 4.87 -17.69 -8.82
C LYS A 120 4.72 -16.16 -8.98
N PRO A 121 4.52 -15.39 -7.90
CA PRO A 121 4.54 -13.94 -7.97
C PRO A 121 5.96 -13.38 -8.12
N VAL A 122 6.07 -12.20 -8.75
CA VAL A 122 7.34 -11.48 -8.89
C VAL A 122 7.67 -10.63 -7.67
N TYR A 123 6.64 -10.28 -6.88
CA TYR A 123 6.76 -9.54 -5.64
C TYR A 123 5.64 -9.98 -4.68
N ALA A 124 5.94 -10.03 -3.40
CA ALA A 124 4.95 -10.29 -2.36
C ALA A 124 5.19 -9.34 -1.18
N GLU A 125 4.11 -8.83 -0.58
CA GLU A 125 4.16 -8.08 0.66
C GLU A 125 3.16 -8.63 1.66
N ILE A 126 3.54 -8.64 2.94
CA ILE A 126 2.61 -8.93 4.03
C ILE A 126 2.53 -7.71 4.95
N GLY A 127 1.31 -7.24 5.19
CA GLY A 127 1.04 -6.10 6.05
C GLY A 127 -0.16 -6.32 6.96
N TRP A 128 -0.24 -5.57 8.05
CA TRP A 128 -1.40 -5.57 8.94
C TRP A 128 -2.56 -4.79 8.31
N ALA A 129 -3.70 -5.44 8.07
CA ALA A 129 -4.88 -4.84 7.45
C ALA A 129 -5.90 -4.28 8.47
N GLY A 130 -5.73 -4.57 9.76
CA GLY A 130 -6.59 -4.05 10.83
C GLY A 130 -7.19 -5.15 11.72
N ASP A 131 -7.57 -6.26 11.10
CA ASP A 131 -8.15 -7.46 11.70
C ASP A 131 -7.29 -8.72 11.49
N GLY A 132 -6.25 -8.65 10.65
CA GLY A 132 -5.27 -9.70 10.45
C GLY A 132 -4.10 -9.25 9.58
N TYR A 133 -3.21 -10.20 9.27
CA TYR A 133 -2.19 -10.02 8.24
C TYR A 133 -2.78 -10.36 6.87
N GLU A 134 -2.56 -9.46 5.92
CA GLU A 134 -2.94 -9.64 4.53
C GLU A 134 -1.67 -9.79 3.70
N ILE A 135 -1.62 -10.84 2.88
CA ILE A 135 -0.59 -11.01 1.86
C ILE A 135 -1.09 -10.47 0.53
N ARG A 136 -0.28 -9.66 -0.12
CA ARG A 136 -0.53 -9.12 -1.45
C ARG A 136 0.59 -9.57 -2.37
N ALA A 137 0.21 -10.14 -3.50
CA ALA A 137 1.14 -10.66 -4.49
C ALA A 137 0.98 -9.91 -5.81
N THR A 138 2.10 -9.53 -6.40
CA THR A 138 2.16 -8.90 -7.72
C THR A 138 2.63 -9.93 -8.72
N TYR A 139 1.93 -10.00 -9.85
CA TYR A 139 2.25 -10.86 -10.97
C TYR A 139 2.64 -10.00 -12.16
N GLU A 140 3.61 -10.50 -12.91
CA GLU A 140 3.89 -10.00 -14.25
C GLU A 140 2.90 -10.68 -15.20
N VAL A 141 2.16 -9.87 -15.93
CA VAL A 141 1.17 -10.29 -16.92
C VAL A 141 1.63 -9.67 -18.24
N GLU A 142 1.82 -10.51 -19.25
CA GLU A 142 2.05 -10.02 -20.60
C GLU A 142 0.80 -9.26 -21.04
N THR A 143 0.96 -7.99 -21.39
CA THR A 143 -0.12 -7.20 -21.96
C THR A 143 -0.28 -7.64 -23.39
N GLU A 144 -1.31 -8.43 -23.65
CA GLU A 144 -1.77 -8.68 -25.00
C GLU A 144 -2.27 -7.36 -25.58
N ASP A 145 -1.72 -6.98 -26.73
CA ASP A 145 -2.33 -5.94 -27.53
C ASP A 145 -3.65 -6.48 -28.07
N ARG A 146 -4.76 -5.94 -27.55
CA ARG A 146 -6.12 -6.31 -27.94
C ARG A 146 -6.68 -5.36 -28.99
N THR A 147 -5.87 -4.47 -29.53
CA THR A 147 -6.31 -3.58 -30.60
C THR A 147 -6.58 -4.39 -31.86
N THR A 148 -7.77 -4.20 -32.42
CA THR A 148 -8.17 -4.77 -33.71
C THR A 148 -8.41 -3.63 -34.67
N GLY A 149 -7.33 -3.01 -35.17
CA GLY A 149 -7.39 -1.93 -36.16
C GLY A 149 -6.54 -0.71 -35.82
N ASP A 150 -6.57 0.28 -36.73
CA ASP A 150 -5.77 1.52 -36.67
C ASP A 150 -6.59 2.76 -36.25
N GLU A 151 -7.84 2.56 -35.82
CA GLU A 151 -8.71 3.67 -35.40
C GLU A 151 -8.22 4.33 -34.12
N ILE A 152 -8.30 5.66 -34.07
CA ILE A 152 -7.91 6.46 -32.91
C ILE A 152 -9.16 6.80 -32.11
N ALA A 153 -9.24 6.28 -30.88
CA ALA A 153 -10.26 6.67 -29.92
C ALA A 153 -9.74 7.73 -28.94
N GLY A 154 -10.46 8.86 -28.83
CA GLY A 154 -10.27 9.82 -27.75
C GLY A 154 -11.00 9.36 -26.50
N ILE A 155 -10.31 9.25 -25.36
CA ILE A 155 -10.91 8.87 -24.08
C ILE A 155 -10.78 10.02 -23.09
N ASP A 156 -11.91 10.51 -22.58
CA ASP A 156 -11.97 11.44 -21.47
C ASP A 156 -12.51 10.74 -20.21
N LEU A 157 -11.78 10.85 -19.10
CA LEU A 157 -12.18 10.29 -17.82
C LEU A 157 -12.83 11.37 -16.96
N GLY A 158 -14.08 11.14 -16.54
CA GLY A 158 -14.87 12.15 -15.83
C GLY A 158 -15.46 11.68 -14.50
N GLU A 159 -15.92 12.64 -13.70
CA GLU A 159 -16.65 12.34 -12.45
C GLU A 159 -18.11 11.96 -12.72
N LYS A 160 -18.72 12.52 -13.78
CA LYS A 160 -20.11 12.23 -14.17
C LYS A 160 -20.21 10.95 -15.03
N HIS A 161 -19.35 10.85 -16.04
CA HIS A 161 -19.16 9.67 -16.87
C HIS A 161 -17.78 9.14 -16.55
N LEU A 162 -17.66 7.87 -16.14
CA LEU A 162 -16.37 7.28 -15.73
C LEU A 162 -15.38 7.33 -16.88
N ALA A 163 -15.88 7.08 -18.09
CA ALA A 163 -15.17 7.27 -19.34
C ALA A 163 -16.17 7.69 -20.41
N ALA A 164 -15.76 8.65 -21.25
CA ALA A 164 -16.36 8.93 -22.54
C ALA A 164 -15.31 8.58 -23.59
N ALA A 165 -15.62 7.63 -24.46
CA ALA A 165 -14.77 7.27 -25.60
C ALA A 165 -15.47 7.73 -26.88
N ALA A 166 -14.72 8.28 -27.83
CA ALA A 166 -15.24 8.64 -29.14
C ALA A 166 -14.20 8.30 -30.21
N THR A 167 -14.67 7.76 -31.33
CA THR A 167 -13.93 7.62 -32.58
C THR A 167 -14.46 8.67 -33.58
N GLU A 168 -14.05 8.60 -34.85
CA GLU A 168 -14.63 9.47 -35.88
C GLU A 168 -16.12 9.20 -36.09
N ASP A 169 -16.56 7.95 -35.97
CA ASP A 169 -17.91 7.51 -36.34
C ASP A 169 -18.80 7.09 -35.16
N ASP A 170 -18.25 6.83 -33.98
CA ASP A 170 -19.02 6.32 -32.83
C ASP A 170 -18.62 6.98 -31.50
N SER A 171 -19.51 6.89 -30.50
CA SER A 171 -19.26 7.35 -29.15
C SER A 171 -19.83 6.40 -28.10
N PHE A 172 -19.06 6.16 -27.06
CA PHE A 172 -19.41 5.28 -25.94
C PHE A 172 -19.30 6.05 -24.62
N LEU A 173 -20.36 5.99 -23.81
CA LEU A 173 -20.40 6.61 -22.49
C LEU A 173 -20.52 5.54 -21.40
N LEU A 174 -19.49 5.43 -20.56
CA LEU A 174 -19.54 4.63 -19.36
C LEU A 174 -20.16 5.44 -18.22
N ASN A 175 -21.43 5.17 -17.90
CA ASN A 175 -22.16 5.89 -16.87
C ASN A 175 -21.61 5.58 -15.46
N GLY A 176 -21.20 6.61 -14.72
CA GLY A 176 -20.70 6.50 -13.35
C GLY A 176 -21.73 6.82 -12.27
N GLY A 177 -22.99 7.01 -12.63
CA GLY A 177 -24.03 7.56 -11.76
C GLY A 177 -24.21 6.77 -10.46
N GLU A 178 -24.21 5.44 -10.54
CA GLU A 178 -24.36 4.58 -9.35
C GLU A 178 -23.14 4.65 -8.43
N LEU A 179 -21.92 4.51 -8.98
CA LEU A 179 -20.68 4.68 -8.22
C LEU A 179 -20.62 6.06 -7.56
N ARG A 180 -21.03 7.10 -8.27
CA ARG A 180 -21.08 8.48 -7.78
C ARG A 180 -22.11 8.63 -6.65
N ALA A 181 -23.29 8.04 -6.79
CA ALA A 181 -24.31 8.03 -5.74
C ALA A 181 -23.79 7.35 -4.47
N LEU A 182 -23.13 6.19 -4.60
CA LEU A 182 -22.50 5.48 -3.49
C LEU A 182 -21.39 6.31 -2.82
N ARG A 183 -20.47 6.88 -3.59
CA ARG A 183 -19.39 7.76 -3.06
C ARG A 183 -19.95 9.00 -2.37
N LYS A 184 -20.98 9.62 -2.93
CA LYS A 184 -21.68 10.77 -2.32
C LYS A 184 -22.30 10.35 -0.98
N TYR A 185 -23.00 9.23 -0.94
CA TYR A 185 -23.59 8.70 0.29
C TYR A 185 -22.55 8.34 1.35
N GLN A 186 -21.41 7.76 0.94
CA GLN A 186 -20.26 7.48 1.80
C GLN A 186 -19.70 8.76 2.42
N ASN A 187 -19.46 9.80 1.62
CA ASN A 187 -18.94 11.09 2.09
C ASN A 187 -19.91 11.78 3.07
N GLN A 188 -21.21 11.76 2.78
CA GLN A 188 -22.24 12.29 3.69
C GLN A 188 -22.27 11.53 5.01
N THR A 189 -22.21 10.20 4.95
CA THR A 189 -22.18 9.31 6.12
C THR A 189 -20.94 9.57 6.98
N LYS A 190 -19.76 9.65 6.34
CA LYS A 190 -18.48 10.00 6.98
C LYS A 190 -18.58 11.34 7.69
N ALA A 191 -19.05 12.38 7.01
CA ALA A 191 -19.18 13.73 7.58
C ALA A 191 -20.16 13.76 8.76
N LYS A 192 -21.33 13.12 8.64
CA LYS A 192 -22.34 13.03 9.71
C LYS A 192 -21.79 12.38 10.96
N LEU A 193 -21.10 11.25 10.81
CA LEU A 193 -20.53 10.51 11.94
C LEU A 193 -19.32 11.21 12.55
N GLN A 194 -18.44 11.78 11.72
CA GLN A 194 -17.29 12.56 12.20
C GLN A 194 -17.75 13.74 13.07
N ARG A 195 -18.81 14.44 12.65
CA ARG A 195 -19.40 15.56 13.42
C ARG A 195 -20.01 15.11 14.76
N LYS A 196 -20.52 13.88 14.84
CA LYS A 196 -21.02 13.32 16.11
C LYS A 196 -19.86 12.91 17.03
N ILE A 197 -18.82 12.31 16.45
CA ILE A 197 -17.62 11.84 17.17
C ILE A 197 -16.86 13.03 17.77
N SER A 198 -16.71 14.14 17.03
CA SER A 198 -15.97 15.32 17.50
C SER A 198 -16.58 15.99 18.74
N ARG A 199 -17.89 15.81 18.97
CA ARG A 199 -18.60 16.32 20.16
C ARG A 199 -18.54 15.37 21.36
N LYS A 200 -17.69 14.35 21.32
CA LYS A 200 -17.54 13.36 22.39
C LYS A 200 -16.10 13.30 22.83
N GLU A 201 -15.93 13.14 24.13
CA GLU A 201 -14.62 12.90 24.72
C GLU A 201 -14.01 11.62 24.16
N ARG A 202 -12.78 11.73 23.67
CA ARG A 202 -12.03 10.63 23.08
C ARG A 202 -11.87 9.51 24.12
N GLY A 203 -12.20 8.28 23.74
CA GLY A 203 -12.10 7.11 24.63
C GLY A 203 -13.34 6.82 25.48
N SER A 204 -14.29 7.77 25.60
CA SER A 204 -15.57 7.51 26.27
C SER A 204 -16.36 6.37 25.60
N LYS A 205 -17.24 5.69 26.36
CA LYS A 205 -18.10 4.60 25.84
C LYS A 205 -18.91 5.05 24.61
N ARG A 206 -19.43 6.28 24.64
CA ARG A 206 -20.22 6.86 23.55
C ARG A 206 -19.36 7.19 22.33
N TRP A 207 -18.14 7.70 22.53
CA TRP A 207 -17.17 7.91 21.45
C TRP A 207 -16.81 6.58 20.78
N LYS A 208 -16.46 5.55 21.56
CA LYS A 208 -16.13 4.21 21.05
C LYS A 208 -17.29 3.60 20.25
N ARG A 209 -18.53 3.73 20.72
CA ARG A 209 -19.72 3.25 20.00
C ARG A 209 -19.90 3.98 18.65
N LEU A 210 -19.75 5.30 18.60
CA LEU A 210 -19.87 6.07 17.36
C LEU A 210 -18.76 5.74 16.35
N VAL A 211 -17.52 5.54 16.81
CA VAL A 211 -16.40 5.11 15.96
C VAL A 211 -16.69 3.73 15.38
N ARG A 212 -17.16 2.77 16.18
CA ARG A 212 -17.55 1.44 15.70
C ARG A 212 -18.67 1.52 14.65
N THR A 213 -19.72 2.30 14.90
CA THR A 213 -20.80 2.51 13.92
C THR A 213 -20.28 3.14 12.63
N LYS A 214 -19.38 4.13 12.73
CA LYS A 214 -18.72 4.73 11.57
C LYS A 214 -17.98 3.68 10.74
N ASN A 215 -17.13 2.90 11.36
CA ASN A 215 -16.38 1.87 10.64
C ASN A 215 -17.32 0.83 10.01
N LYS A 216 -18.33 0.35 10.75
CA LYS A 216 -19.32 -0.60 10.21
C LYS A 216 -20.06 -0.05 8.97
N GLN A 217 -20.52 1.20 9.02
CA GLN A 217 -21.24 1.81 7.89
C GLN A 217 -20.33 2.11 6.70
N LEU A 218 -19.09 2.53 6.95
CA LEU A 218 -18.12 2.75 5.87
C LEU A 218 -17.74 1.44 5.20
N ASN A 219 -17.42 0.39 5.97
CA ASN A 219 -17.11 -0.94 5.42
C ASN A 219 -18.26 -1.49 4.57
N HIS A 220 -19.51 -1.33 5.00
CA HIS A 220 -20.68 -1.74 4.20
C HIS A 220 -20.76 -1.01 2.86
N LEU A 221 -20.40 0.27 2.84
CA LEU A 221 -20.38 1.06 1.60
C LEU A 221 -19.15 0.77 0.74
N ASP A 222 -18.01 0.50 1.35
CA ASP A 222 -16.81 0.07 0.65
C ASP A 222 -17.08 -1.27 -0.07
N ASN A 223 -17.69 -2.24 0.61
CA ASN A 223 -18.08 -3.51 -0.03
C ASN A 223 -19.02 -3.30 -1.21
N LYS A 224 -20.06 -2.46 -1.08
CA LYS A 224 -20.95 -2.12 -2.21
C LYS A 224 -20.25 -1.45 -3.37
N ILE A 225 -19.25 -0.61 -3.09
CA ILE A 225 -18.45 0.03 -4.13
C ILE A 225 -17.57 -1.02 -4.81
N THR A 226 -16.98 -1.95 -4.06
CA THR A 226 -16.21 -3.07 -4.59
C THR A 226 -17.06 -4.01 -5.44
N ASP A 227 -18.29 -4.33 -5.01
CA ASP A 227 -19.19 -5.19 -5.80
C ASP A 227 -19.59 -4.57 -7.15
N LEU A 228 -19.47 -3.25 -7.28
CA LEU A 228 -19.82 -2.52 -8.49
C LEU A 228 -18.64 -2.34 -9.46
N LEU A 229 -17.40 -2.54 -8.98
CA LEU A 229 -16.16 -2.37 -9.74
C LEU A 229 -15.63 -3.72 -10.24
#